data_AF-A0A1F7X238-F1
#
_entry.id   AF-A0A1F7X238-F1
#
_cell.length_a   1.000
_cell.length_b   1.000
_cell.length_c   1.000
_cell.angle_alpha   90.00
_cell.angle_beta   90.00
_cell.angle_gamma   90.00
#
_symmetry.space_group_name_H-M   'P 1'
#
loop_
_entity.id
_entity.type
_entity.pdbx_description
1 polymer ?
#
loop_
_entity_poly.entity_id
_entity_poly.type
_entity_poly.pdbx_seq_one_letter_code
_entity_poly.pdbx_strand_id
1 'polypeptide(L)'
;MINTEIEKHLRVDAMLEALNKGIKSSDDLLAAADAAQARFTNRKGWRSEQRFCDYIQTIHTVDGIIPSSNKAQGKGIDFWLKFKENYGLPKIPVQIKSSAEAVNAFKQCQKYIDLKKAIIVLNVSRYISKGKFRREFSEEFDRVLFLIREDSAIYTKLTNLFQSSNN
;
A
#
# COMPACT_ATOMS: atom_id res chain seq x y z
N MET A 1 19.49 1.86 4.12
CA MET A 1 20.53 0.81 4.19
C MET A 1 20.19 -0.32 5.16
N ILE A 2 19.73 -0.04 6.39
CA ILE A 2 19.43 -1.08 7.41
C ILE A 2 18.43 -2.16 6.95
N ASN A 3 17.40 -1.80 6.16
CA ASN A 3 16.40 -2.79 5.71
C ASN A 3 16.97 -3.77 4.67
N THR A 4 17.94 -3.36 3.86
CA THR A 4 18.51 -4.18 2.79
C THR A 4 19.44 -5.27 3.34
N GLU A 5 20.15 -4.98 4.43
CA GLU A 5 20.97 -5.99 5.13
C GLU A 5 20.11 -7.03 5.83
N ILE A 6 19.06 -6.61 6.55
CA ILE A 6 18.11 -7.54 7.19
C ILE A 6 17.47 -8.47 6.15
N GLU A 7 17.08 -7.94 4.99
CA GLU A 7 16.49 -8.72 3.89
C GLU A 7 17.52 -9.68 3.25
N LYS A 8 18.80 -9.31 3.17
CA LYS A 8 19.88 -10.20 2.70
C LYS A 8 20.17 -11.33 3.69
N HIS A 9 20.26 -11.02 4.99
CA HIS A 9 20.48 -12.04 6.03
C HIS A 9 19.34 -13.06 6.07
N LEU A 10 18.09 -12.61 5.95
CA LEU A 10 16.93 -13.49 5.95
C LEU A 10 16.94 -14.53 4.82
N ARG A 11 17.40 -14.14 3.62
CA ARG A 11 17.54 -15.06 2.48
C ARG A 11 18.63 -16.09 2.72
N VAL A 12 19.79 -15.65 3.22
CA VAL A 12 20.94 -16.52 3.50
C VAL A 12 20.60 -17.51 4.62
N ASP A 13 19.97 -17.04 5.70
CA ASP A 13 19.55 -17.88 6.82
C ASP A 13 18.55 -18.96 6.38
N ALA A 14 17.61 -18.61 5.50
CA ALA A 14 16.64 -19.56 4.96
C ALA A 14 17.29 -20.63 4.06
N MET A 15 18.32 -20.26 3.28
CA MET A 15 19.12 -21.21 2.51
C MET A 15 19.91 -22.14 3.43
N LEU A 16 20.53 -21.61 4.49
CA LEU A 16 21.27 -22.40 5.48
C LEU A 16 20.35 -23.37 6.23
N GLU A 17 19.14 -22.93 6.60
CA GLU A 17 18.15 -23.79 7.24
C GLU A 17 17.68 -24.92 6.32
N ALA A 18 17.43 -24.63 5.04
CA ALA A 18 17.09 -25.63 4.03
C ALA A 18 18.24 -26.63 3.81
N LEU A 19 19.48 -26.15 3.76
CA LEU A 19 20.67 -26.99 3.67
C LEU A 19 20.82 -27.92 4.87
N ASN A 20 20.60 -27.40 6.09
CA ASN A 20 20.61 -28.18 7.32
C ASN A 20 19.48 -29.23 7.38
N LYS A 21 18.38 -29.02 6.64
CA LYS A 21 17.30 -29.99 6.44
C LYS A 21 17.59 -31.02 5.33
N GLY A 22 18.80 -31.00 4.77
CA GLY A 22 19.24 -31.96 3.76
C GLY A 22 18.90 -31.57 2.32
N ILE A 23 18.36 -30.37 2.07
CA ILE A 23 18.12 -29.87 0.71
C ILE A 23 19.46 -29.47 0.10
N LYS A 24 19.84 -30.09 -1.03
CA LYS A 24 21.13 -29.86 -1.70
C LYS A 24 21.01 -29.22 -3.08
N SER A 25 19.81 -29.23 -3.66
CA SER A 25 19.56 -28.62 -4.97
C SER A 25 19.63 -27.09 -4.87
N SER A 26 20.37 -26.46 -5.78
CA SER A 26 20.46 -25.00 -5.84
C SER A 26 19.09 -24.34 -6.04
N ASP A 27 18.23 -24.93 -6.87
CA ASP A 27 16.91 -24.39 -7.17
C ASP A 27 15.99 -24.43 -5.94
N ASP A 28 16.05 -25.52 -5.16
CA ASP A 28 15.25 -25.66 -3.95
C ASP A 28 15.73 -24.73 -2.82
N LEU A 29 17.04 -24.48 -2.74
CA LEU A 29 17.61 -23.50 -1.81
C LEU A 29 17.16 -22.08 -2.17
N LEU A 30 17.18 -21.73 -3.46
CA LEU A 30 16.67 -20.44 -3.94
C LEU A 30 15.17 -20.29 -3.67
N ALA A 31 14.38 -21.34 -3.92
CA ALA A 31 12.95 -21.35 -3.61
C ALA A 31 12.68 -21.14 -2.11
N ALA A 32 13.49 -21.71 -1.22
CA ALA A 32 13.40 -21.48 0.22
C ALA A 32 13.71 -20.03 0.60
N ALA A 33 14.75 -19.43 -0.01
CA ALA A 33 15.10 -18.02 0.15
C ALA A 33 13.96 -17.11 -0.32
N ASP A 34 13.39 -17.37 -1.50
CA ASP A 34 12.29 -16.57 -2.05
C ASP A 34 11.03 -16.69 -1.20
N ALA A 35 10.71 -17.90 -0.71
CA ALA A 35 9.60 -18.12 0.21
C ALA A 35 9.79 -17.39 1.56
N ALA A 36 11.01 -17.35 2.09
CA ALA A 36 11.32 -16.58 3.30
C ALA A 36 11.16 -15.07 3.05
N GLN A 37 11.71 -14.57 1.95
CA GLN A 37 11.58 -13.17 1.55
C GLN A 37 10.12 -12.77 1.36
N ALA A 38 9.32 -13.61 0.71
CA ALA A 38 7.89 -13.39 0.52
C ALA A 38 7.15 -13.30 1.86
N ARG A 39 7.41 -14.23 2.79
CA ARG A 39 6.83 -14.22 4.15
C ARG A 39 7.19 -12.95 4.92
N PHE A 40 8.46 -12.55 4.89
CA PHE A 40 8.91 -11.33 5.54
C PHE A 40 8.25 -10.08 4.94
N THR A 41 8.19 -10.00 3.62
CA THR A 41 7.55 -8.90 2.89
C THR A 41 6.07 -8.81 3.22
N ASN A 42 5.35 -9.94 3.21
CA ASN A 42 3.94 -10.01 3.59
C ASN A 42 3.72 -9.53 5.02
N ARG A 43 4.57 -9.95 5.97
CA ARG A 43 4.50 -9.51 7.37
C ARG A 43 4.75 -8.00 7.51
N LYS A 44 5.70 -7.45 6.75
CA LYS A 44 6.00 -6.01 6.73
C LYS A 44 4.84 -5.21 6.12
N GLY A 45 4.21 -5.74 5.07
CA GLY A 45 2.99 -5.21 4.46
C GLY A 45 1.85 -5.15 5.47
N TRP A 46 1.50 -6.29 6.07
CA TRP A 46 0.44 -6.40 7.08
C TRP A 46 0.64 -5.44 8.27
N ARG A 47 1.87 -5.32 8.79
CA ARG A 47 2.19 -4.35 9.86
C ARG A 47 2.07 -2.89 9.43
N SER A 48 2.21 -2.59 8.15
CA SER A 48 2.06 -1.23 7.62
C SER A 48 0.58 -0.90 7.43
N GLU A 49 -0.22 -1.86 6.97
CA GLU A 49 -1.68 -1.76 6.87
C GLU A 49 -2.33 -1.60 8.24
N GLN A 50 -1.92 -2.39 9.24
CA GLN A 50 -2.45 -2.25 10.61
C GLN A 50 -2.19 -0.85 11.18
N ARG A 51 -0.97 -0.33 11.00
CA ARG A 51 -0.63 1.03 11.46
C ARG A 51 -1.35 2.11 10.68
N PHE A 52 -1.67 1.87 9.40
CA PHE A 52 -2.55 2.75 8.65
C PHE A 52 -3.94 2.80 9.28
N CYS A 53 -4.54 1.65 9.58
CA CYS A 53 -5.83 1.56 10.27
C CYS A 53 -5.82 2.32 11.61
N ASP A 54 -4.73 2.26 12.37
CA ASP A 54 -4.59 2.99 13.64
C ASP A 54 -4.44 4.51 13.44
N TYR A 55 -3.68 4.92 12.43
CA TYR A 55 -3.37 6.34 12.22
C TYR A 55 -4.52 7.10 11.56
N ILE A 56 -5.20 6.47 10.60
CA ILE A 56 -6.27 7.07 9.80
C ILE A 56 -7.48 7.46 10.64
N GLN A 57 -7.75 6.75 11.74
CA GLN A 57 -8.80 7.07 12.72
C GLN A 57 -8.64 8.48 13.30
N THR A 58 -7.47 9.10 13.14
CA THR A 58 -7.22 10.45 13.64
C THR A 58 -7.32 11.56 12.62
N ILE A 59 -7.73 11.21 11.39
CA ILE A 59 -8.03 12.18 10.34
C ILE A 59 -9.54 12.46 10.41
N HIS A 60 -9.91 13.64 10.90
CA HIS A 60 -11.31 13.99 11.16
C HIS A 60 -12.20 14.09 9.91
N THR A 61 -11.60 14.19 8.72
CA THR A 61 -12.32 14.25 7.44
C THR A 61 -12.77 12.87 6.95
N VAL A 62 -12.11 11.81 7.43
CA VAL A 62 -12.42 10.41 7.10
C VAL A 62 -13.52 9.90 8.02
N ASP A 63 -14.58 9.36 7.43
CA ASP A 63 -15.70 8.72 8.11
C ASP A 63 -15.46 7.21 8.32
N GLY A 64 -14.70 6.57 7.43
CA GLY A 64 -14.36 5.18 7.57
C GLY A 64 -13.38 4.68 6.50
N ILE A 65 -12.90 3.46 6.71
CA ILE A 65 -12.05 2.73 5.77
C ILE A 65 -12.74 1.44 5.34
N ILE A 66 -12.59 1.07 4.08
CA ILE A 66 -13.15 -0.16 3.51
C ILE A 66 -11.98 -0.96 2.90
N PRO A 67 -11.70 -2.18 3.39
CA PRO A 67 -10.70 -3.05 2.78
C PRO A 67 -11.04 -3.35 1.32
N SER A 68 -10.03 -3.37 0.46
CA SER A 68 -10.22 -3.73 -0.95
C SER A 68 -10.46 -5.23 -1.15
N SER A 69 -11.31 -5.56 -2.14
CA SER A 69 -11.39 -6.90 -2.70
C SER A 69 -10.08 -7.31 -3.42
N ASN A 70 -9.92 -8.61 -3.70
CA ASN A 70 -8.79 -9.13 -4.50
C ASN A 70 -8.70 -8.47 -5.89
N LYS A 71 -9.83 -8.16 -6.51
CA LYS A 71 -9.90 -7.49 -7.82
C LYS A 71 -9.37 -6.05 -7.74
N ALA A 72 -9.70 -5.32 -6.68
CA ALA A 72 -9.18 -3.98 -6.42
C ALA A 72 -7.68 -4.02 -6.04
N GLN A 73 -7.24 -4.99 -5.24
CA GLN A 73 -5.83 -5.20 -4.92
C GLN A 73 -4.98 -5.47 -6.16
N GLY A 74 -5.51 -6.22 -7.13
CA GLY A 74 -4.89 -6.41 -8.45
C GLY A 74 -4.58 -5.07 -9.15
N LYS A 75 -5.41 -4.05 -8.93
CA LYS A 75 -5.23 -2.67 -9.45
C LYS A 75 -4.37 -1.78 -8.56
N GLY A 76 -3.79 -2.30 -7.48
CA GLY A 76 -2.94 -1.53 -6.56
C GLY A 76 -3.75 -0.64 -5.63
N ILE A 77 -4.84 -1.17 -5.08
CA ILE A 77 -5.68 -0.48 -4.09
C ILE A 77 -5.80 -1.39 -2.88
N ASP A 78 -5.27 -0.97 -1.74
CA ASP A 78 -5.33 -1.75 -0.49
C ASP A 78 -6.60 -1.42 0.29
N PHE A 79 -7.00 -0.14 0.29
CA PHE A 79 -8.19 0.36 0.99
C PHE A 79 -8.92 1.43 0.17
N TRP A 80 -10.16 1.68 0.56
CA TRP A 80 -10.96 2.82 0.14
C TRP A 80 -11.29 3.71 1.34
N LEU A 81 -11.10 5.01 1.21
CA LEU A 81 -11.51 5.98 2.21
C LEU A 81 -12.94 6.44 1.92
N LYS A 82 -13.78 6.38 2.95
CA LYS A 82 -15.07 7.05 2.99
C LYS A 82 -14.88 8.36 3.73
N PHE A 83 -15.30 9.47 3.13
CA PHE A 83 -15.28 10.79 3.76
C PHE A 83 -16.67 11.13 4.30
N LYS A 84 -16.72 12.09 5.22
CA LYS A 84 -17.99 12.62 5.75
C LYS A 84 -18.81 13.25 4.62
N GLU A 85 -20.14 13.15 4.72
CA GLU A 85 -21.07 13.53 3.64
C GLU A 85 -20.92 14.99 3.19
N ASN A 86 -20.62 15.89 4.12
CA ASN A 86 -20.41 17.32 3.84
C ASN A 86 -19.22 17.61 2.92
N TYR A 87 -18.32 16.65 2.67
CA TYR A 87 -17.25 16.78 1.70
C TYR A 87 -17.69 16.46 0.27
N GLY A 88 -18.80 15.75 0.07
CA GLY A 88 -19.32 15.38 -1.26
C GLY A 88 -18.35 14.56 -2.12
N LEU A 89 -17.37 13.89 -1.51
CA LEU A 89 -16.31 13.18 -2.22
C LEU A 89 -16.68 11.74 -2.56
N PRO A 90 -16.19 11.20 -3.70
CA PRO A 90 -16.30 9.78 -3.95
C PRO A 90 -15.39 9.03 -2.97
N LYS A 91 -15.54 7.71 -2.90
CA LYS A 91 -14.58 6.90 -2.15
C LYS A 91 -13.22 6.98 -2.84
N ILE A 92 -12.18 7.38 -2.11
CA ILE A 92 -10.84 7.57 -2.67
C ILE A 92 -10.00 6.32 -2.40
N PRO A 93 -9.35 5.74 -3.43
CA PRO A 93 -8.49 4.59 -3.23
C PRO A 93 -7.19 4.99 -2.51
N VAL A 94 -6.66 4.05 -1.73
CA VAL A 94 -5.42 4.20 -1.00
C VAL A 94 -4.51 3.01 -1.28
N GLN A 95 -3.23 3.30 -1.50
CA GLN A 95 -2.16 2.31 -1.51
C GLN A 95 -1.19 2.60 -0.36
N ILE A 96 -0.99 1.60 0.48
CA ILE A 96 -0.04 1.60 1.58
C ILE A 96 1.26 0.97 1.13
N LYS A 97 2.36 1.64 1.42
CA LYS A 97 3.71 1.16 1.16
C LYS A 97 4.53 1.13 2.45
N SER A 98 5.47 0.19 2.52
CA SER A 98 6.30 -0.02 3.69
C SER A 98 7.65 0.72 3.64
N SER A 99 7.88 1.55 2.62
CA SER A 99 9.04 2.43 2.49
C SER A 99 8.80 3.58 1.50
N ALA A 100 9.67 4.60 1.52
CA ALA A 100 9.58 5.74 0.60
C ALA A 100 9.96 5.34 -0.84
N GLU A 101 10.94 4.46 -0.99
CA GLU A 101 11.34 3.89 -2.29
C GLU A 101 10.16 3.16 -2.94
N ALA A 102 9.40 2.39 -2.15
CA ALA A 102 8.21 1.70 -2.64
C ALA A 102 7.06 2.65 -3.02
N VAL A 103 6.94 3.81 -2.36
CA VAL A 103 6.02 4.88 -2.79
C VAL A 103 6.44 5.43 -4.15
N ASN A 104 7.72 5.78 -4.30
CA ASN A 104 8.25 6.33 -5.56
C ASN A 104 8.10 5.34 -6.71
N ALA A 105 8.44 4.07 -6.49
CA ALA A 105 8.27 3.01 -7.48
C ALA A 105 6.79 2.85 -7.90
N PHE A 106 5.85 2.93 -6.95
CA PHE A 106 4.43 2.87 -7.27
C PHE A 106 3.95 4.09 -8.06
N LYS A 107 4.40 5.29 -7.72
CA LYS A 107 4.04 6.52 -8.46
C LYS A 107 4.55 6.53 -9.91
N GLN A 108 5.47 5.63 -10.26
CA GLN A 108 5.97 5.43 -11.63
C GLN A 108 5.29 4.28 -12.37
N CYS A 109 4.45 3.48 -11.70
CA CYS A 109 3.86 2.28 -12.32
C CYS A 109 2.58 2.59 -13.10
N GLN A 110 2.24 1.70 -14.05
CA GLN A 110 1.05 1.85 -14.91
C GLN A 110 -0.25 1.94 -14.10
N LYS A 111 -0.36 1.20 -12.98
CA LYS A 111 -1.54 1.24 -12.11
C LYS A 111 -1.85 2.66 -11.58
N TYR A 112 -0.81 3.42 -11.23
CA TYR A 112 -0.95 4.80 -10.78
C TYR A 112 -1.40 5.73 -11.94
N ILE A 113 -0.86 5.51 -13.14
CA ILE A 113 -1.22 6.26 -14.35
C ILE A 113 -2.66 5.95 -14.77
N ASP A 114 -3.08 4.69 -14.73
CA ASP A 114 -4.42 4.22 -15.09
C ASP A 114 -5.49 4.85 -14.20
N LEU A 115 -5.17 5.10 -12.93
CA LEU A 115 -6.03 5.81 -11.98
C LEU A 115 -5.98 7.34 -12.17
N LYS A 116 -5.36 7.84 -13.24
CA LYS A 116 -5.13 9.28 -13.47
C LYS A 116 -4.47 9.96 -12.27
N LYS A 117 -3.61 9.22 -11.56
CA LYS A 117 -2.96 9.65 -10.31
C LYS A 117 -3.94 9.94 -9.16
N ALA A 118 -5.23 9.63 -9.30
CA ALA A 118 -6.28 9.89 -8.32
C ALA A 118 -6.35 8.78 -7.24
N ILE A 119 -5.20 8.48 -6.63
CA ILE A 119 -5.02 7.52 -5.55
C ILE A 119 -4.07 8.12 -4.52
N ILE A 120 -4.38 7.94 -3.23
CA ILE A 120 -3.52 8.36 -2.13
C ILE A 120 -2.46 7.28 -1.89
N VAL A 121 -1.17 7.63 -1.96
CA VAL A 121 -0.09 6.66 -1.77
C VAL A 121 0.75 7.05 -0.56
N LEU A 122 0.72 6.24 0.49
CA LEU A 122 1.33 6.58 1.78
C LEU A 122 2.43 5.61 2.18
N ASN A 123 3.52 6.17 2.69
CA ASN A 123 4.51 5.40 3.41
C ASN A 123 4.02 5.22 4.86
N VAL A 124 3.78 3.98 5.25
CA VAL A 124 3.41 3.64 6.62
C VAL A 124 4.42 2.65 7.19
N SER A 125 5.71 2.87 6.95
CA SER A 125 6.82 2.10 7.54
C SER A 125 6.97 2.35 9.04
N ARG A 126 7.65 1.46 9.77
CA ARG A 126 7.83 1.53 11.25
C ARG A 126 8.45 2.83 11.76
N TYR A 127 9.06 3.60 10.86
CA TYR A 127 9.75 4.85 11.15
C TYR A 127 8.87 6.09 10.96
N ILE A 128 7.63 5.92 10.48
CA ILE A 128 6.70 7.02 10.28
C ILE A 128 5.90 7.25 11.56
N SER A 129 6.13 8.41 12.17
CA SER A 129 5.34 8.88 13.31
C SER A 129 3.94 9.29 12.86
N LYS A 130 3.00 9.29 13.80
CA LYS A 130 1.61 9.71 13.55
C LYS A 130 1.51 11.15 13.03
N GLY A 131 2.33 12.06 13.54
CA GLY A 131 2.39 13.45 13.05
C GLY A 131 2.89 13.54 11.61
N LYS A 132 3.95 12.79 11.27
CA LYS A 132 4.45 12.72 9.89
C LYS A 132 3.41 12.10 8.95
N PHE A 133 2.74 11.03 9.36
CA PHE A 133 1.64 10.43 8.62
C PHE A 133 0.53 11.44 8.32
N ARG A 134 0.08 12.22 9.31
CA ARG A 134 -0.97 13.22 9.11
C ARG A 134 -0.60 14.26 8.06
N ARG A 135 0.66 14.72 8.08
CA ARG A 135 1.17 15.67 7.08
C ARG A 135 1.19 15.05 5.69
N GLU A 136 1.79 13.87 5.53
CA GLU A 136 1.84 13.16 4.24
C GLU A 136 0.44 12.82 3.72
N PHE A 137 -0.49 12.46 4.61
CA PHE A 137 -1.89 12.26 4.28
C PHE A 137 -2.52 13.54 3.74
N SER A 138 -2.35 14.67 4.42
CA SER A 138 -2.92 15.95 3.98
C SER A 138 -2.40 16.33 2.60
N GLU A 139 -1.09 16.23 2.37
CA GLU A 139 -0.47 16.55 1.08
C GLU A 139 -1.02 15.68 -0.07
N GLU A 140 -1.13 14.36 0.14
CA GLU A 140 -1.70 13.46 -0.86
C GLU A 140 -3.20 13.67 -1.05
N PHE A 141 -3.94 13.95 0.03
CA PHE A 141 -5.37 14.23 -0.02
C PHE A 141 -5.65 15.51 -0.81
N ASP A 142 -4.94 16.59 -0.52
CA ASP A 142 -5.08 17.88 -1.21
C ASP A 142 -4.75 17.73 -2.71
N ARG A 143 -3.72 16.95 -3.04
CA ARG A 143 -3.36 16.61 -4.43
C ARG A 143 -4.50 15.87 -5.14
N VAL A 144 -5.07 14.83 -4.52
CA VAL A 144 -6.17 14.07 -5.14
C VAL A 144 -7.45 14.91 -5.23
N LEU A 145 -7.72 15.71 -4.21
CA LEU A 145 -8.86 16.63 -4.18
C LEU A 145 -8.77 17.65 -5.32
N PHE A 146 -7.59 18.22 -5.56
CA PHE A 146 -7.34 19.09 -6.70
C PHE A 146 -7.66 18.39 -8.02
N LEU A 147 -7.16 17.17 -8.23
CA LEU A 147 -7.45 16.40 -9.45
C LEU A 147 -8.96 16.16 -9.67
N ILE A 148 -9.68 15.79 -8.60
CA ILE A 148 -11.14 15.54 -8.68
C ILE A 148 -11.90 16.82 -9.03
N ARG A 149 -11.46 17.98 -8.52
CA ARG A 149 -12.10 19.27 -8.78
C ARG A 149 -11.84 19.78 -10.19
N GLU A 150 -10.63 19.58 -10.70
CA GLU A 150 -10.24 20.00 -12.05
C GLU A 150 -10.87 19.13 -13.15
N ASP A 151 -11.09 17.84 -12.88
CA ASP A 151 -11.63 16.90 -13.86
C ASP A 151 -12.75 16.05 -13.28
N SER A 152 -13.99 16.45 -13.56
CA SER A 152 -15.20 15.71 -13.14
C SER A 152 -15.24 14.26 -13.66
N ALA A 153 -14.51 13.92 -14.73
CA ALA A 153 -14.42 12.54 -15.20
C ALA A 153 -13.67 11.64 -14.20
N ILE A 154 -12.76 12.20 -13.40
CA ILE A 154 -12.08 11.47 -12.33
C ILE A 154 -13.08 11.05 -11.24
N TYR A 155 -14.00 11.94 -10.87
CA TYR A 155 -15.05 11.62 -9.90
C TYR A 155 -15.87 10.40 -10.35
N THR A 156 -16.39 10.45 -11.57
CA THR A 156 -17.19 9.38 -12.16
C THR A 156 -16.38 8.09 -12.27
N LYS A 157 -15.11 8.18 -12.68
CA LYS A 157 -14.20 7.04 -12.78
C LYS A 157 -13.96 6.36 -11.43
N LEU A 158 -13.68 7.12 -10.37
CA LEU A 158 -13.47 6.56 -9.04
C LEU A 158 -14.74 5.89 -8.51
N THR A 159 -15.90 6.51 -8.74
CA THR A 159 -17.21 5.95 -8.37
C THR A 159 -17.48 4.61 -9.04
N ASN A 160 -17.31 4.55 -10.38
CA ASN A 160 -17.48 3.33 -11.16
C ASN A 160 -16.45 2.26 -10.79
N LEU A 161 -15.21 2.68 -10.50
CA LEU A 161 -14.15 1.77 -10.10
C LEU A 161 -14.47 1.09 -8.76
N PHE A 162 -14.96 1.86 -7.77
CA PHE A 162 -15.37 1.31 -6.50
C PHE A 162 -16.51 0.29 -6.66
N GLN A 163 -17.56 0.65 -7.41
CA GLN A 163 -18.72 -0.22 -7.66
C GLN A 163 -18.33 -1.51 -8.39
N SER A 164 -17.55 -1.41 -9.47
CA SER A 164 -17.15 -2.55 -10.30
C SER A 164 -16.09 -3.46 -9.66
N SER A 165 -15.47 -3.03 -8.56
CA SER A 165 -14.43 -3.79 -7.89
C SER A 165 -14.87 -4.38 -6.55
N ASN A 166 -15.98 -3.91 -5.95
CA ASN A 166 -16.51 -4.42 -4.69
C ASN A 166 -17.89 -5.10 -4.81
N ASN A 167 -18.49 -5.11 -6.00
CA ASN A 167 -19.55 -6.04 -6.40
C ASN A 167 -18.96 -7.15 -7.27
#